data_AF-A0A9X0U3L4-F1
#
_entry.id   AF-A0A9X0U3L4-F1
#
_cell.length_a   1.000
_cell.length_b   1.000
_cell.length_c   1.000
_cell.angle_alpha   90.00
_cell.angle_beta   90.00
_cell.angle_gamma   90.00
#
_symmetry.space_group_name_H-M   'P 1'
#
loop_
_entity.id
_entity.type
_entity.pdbx_description
1 polymer ?
#
loop_
_entity_poly.entity_id
_entity_poly.type
_entity_poly.pdbx_seq_one_letter_code
_entity_poly.pdbx_strand_id
1 'polypeptide(L)'
;MMTTLAFSSLGSVMWGGITFLAGIASKGIVDSYLRRRDDTHKFLLDKRLHFLEEQLSKFYWPTYLHLQKENLLWDRLKDRDQDPNSPQSRLSIQIESAGILRNHRDALAVIEDHLHLAGDTTIVEASLRYVRHVKVFEMLREAGLKDDPVSHGEPYPHDYFPLIEKRVNALQTEYDQLILRLRPAERD
;
A
#
# COMPACT_ATOMS: atom_id res chain seq x y z
N MET A 1 94.07 28.37 2.56
CA MET A 1 93.71 27.13 1.85
C MET A 1 92.47 26.56 2.54
N MET A 2 91.40 26.38 1.76
CA MET A 2 90.16 25.63 2.03
C MET A 2 89.20 26.09 3.15
N THR A 3 88.17 26.78 2.65
CA THR A 3 86.78 26.93 3.09
C THR A 3 85.97 25.62 3.06
N THR A 4 85.06 25.41 4.03
CA THR A 4 83.74 24.73 3.88
C THR A 4 82.95 24.90 5.18
N LEU A 5 82.01 25.85 5.26
CA LEU A 5 80.59 25.79 4.87
C LEU A 5 79.68 25.20 5.97
N ALA A 6 78.97 26.11 6.64
CA ALA A 6 77.80 25.87 7.47
C ALA A 6 76.53 26.01 6.59
N PHE A 7 75.72 24.95 6.51
CA PHE A 7 74.33 24.87 6.01
C PHE A 7 73.85 23.47 6.48
N SER A 8 72.66 23.18 7.01
CA SER A 8 71.35 23.85 7.09
C SER A 8 70.47 23.05 8.05
N SER A 9 69.80 23.69 9.03
CA SER A 9 68.86 23.04 9.97
C SER A 9 67.45 23.67 9.93
N LEU A 10 66.90 23.84 8.73
CA LEU A 10 65.60 24.52 8.51
C LEU A 10 64.71 23.79 7.50
N GLY A 11 64.61 22.45 7.60
CA GLY A 11 63.94 21.62 6.58
C GLY A 11 62.89 20.61 7.06
N SER A 12 62.56 20.52 8.35
CA SER A 12 61.73 19.41 8.88
C SER A 12 60.38 19.80 9.51
N VAL A 13 60.06 21.09 9.69
CA VAL A 13 58.83 21.51 10.38
C VAL A 13 57.66 21.78 9.43
N MET A 14 57.88 21.96 8.12
CA MET A 14 56.80 22.29 7.17
C MET A 14 56.05 21.09 6.58
N TRP A 15 56.55 19.86 6.71
CA TRP A 15 55.89 18.67 6.11
C TRP A 15 54.78 18.05 6.99
N GLY A 16 54.77 18.33 8.30
CA GLY A 16 53.72 17.82 9.21
C GLY A 16 52.40 18.60 9.16
N GLY A 17 52.42 19.89 8.83
CA GLY A 17 51.22 20.74 8.78
C GLY A 17 50.34 20.52 7.54
N ILE A 18 50.97 20.24 6.38
CA ILE A 18 50.26 20.04 5.11
C ILE A 18 49.52 18.69 5.08
N THR A 19 50.11 17.64 5.67
CA THR A 19 49.46 16.31 5.77
C THR A 19 48.27 16.32 6.73
N PHE A 20 48.33 17.08 7.82
CA PHE A 20 47.22 17.23 8.77
C PHE A 20 46.01 17.96 8.15
N LEU A 21 46.24 19.05 7.40
CA LEU A 21 45.17 19.79 6.73
C LEU A 21 44.54 19.03 5.56
N ALA A 22 45.33 18.26 4.79
CA ALA A 22 44.80 17.36 3.76
C ALA A 22 43.94 16.23 4.35
N GLY A 23 44.33 15.69 5.51
CA GLY A 23 43.55 14.69 6.26
C GLY A 23 42.19 15.21 6.77
N ILE A 24 42.13 16.46 7.25
CA ILE A 24 40.87 17.06 7.72
C ILE A 24 39.93 17.40 6.56
N ALA A 25 40.46 17.95 5.46
CA ALA A 25 39.66 18.28 4.28
C ALA A 25 39.10 17.01 3.59
N SER A 26 39.91 15.95 3.47
CA SER A 26 39.46 14.66 2.93
C SER A 26 38.39 14.01 3.81
N LYS A 27 38.55 14.02 5.14
CA LYS A 27 37.54 13.52 6.07
C LYS A 27 36.22 14.29 5.96
N GLY A 28 36.26 15.62 5.87
CA GLY A 28 35.05 16.43 5.71
C GLY A 28 34.27 16.14 4.42
N ILE A 29 34.97 15.88 3.31
CA ILE A 29 34.35 15.50 2.03
C ILE A 29 33.75 14.09 2.12
N VAL A 30 34.47 13.12 2.70
CA VAL A 30 34.00 11.75 2.88
C VAL A 30 32.79 11.70 3.82
N ASP A 31 32.86 12.38 4.97
CA ASP A 31 31.75 12.44 5.94
C ASP A 31 30.51 13.10 5.33
N SER A 32 30.68 14.15 4.53
CA SER A 32 29.57 14.80 3.83
C SER A 32 28.95 13.90 2.76
N TYR A 33 29.76 13.12 2.04
CA TYR A 33 29.28 12.16 1.05
C TYR A 33 28.52 11.01 1.70
N LEU A 34 29.05 10.45 2.80
CA LEU A 34 28.39 9.40 3.58
C LEU A 34 27.05 9.89 4.15
N ARG A 35 27.02 11.09 4.74
CA ARG A 35 25.77 11.70 5.25
C ARG A 35 24.72 11.86 4.15
N ARG A 36 25.09 12.38 2.98
CA ARG A 36 24.15 12.52 1.84
C ARG A 36 23.59 11.18 1.38
N ARG A 37 24.39 10.13 1.41
CA ARG A 37 23.95 8.78 1.05
C ARG A 37 22.93 8.26 2.06
N ASP A 38 23.21 8.43 3.35
CA ASP A 38 22.31 8.01 4.42
C ASP A 38 21.00 8.81 4.41
N ASP A 39 21.07 10.11 4.15
CA ASP A 39 19.90 10.99 4.03
C ASP A 39 19.03 10.60 2.81
N THR A 40 19.66 10.31 1.67
CA THR A 40 18.94 9.83 0.47
C THR A 40 18.25 8.49 0.74
N HIS A 41 18.95 7.56 1.41
CA HIS A 41 18.39 6.27 1.76
C HIS A 41 17.19 6.41 2.71
N LYS A 42 17.32 7.22 3.77
CA LYS A 42 16.21 7.53 4.68
C LYS A 42 15.02 8.16 3.95
N PHE A 43 15.29 9.13 3.08
CA PHE A 43 14.24 9.76 2.28
C PHE A 43 13.47 8.74 1.42
N LEU A 44 14.17 7.81 0.76
CA LEU A 44 13.52 6.76 -0.04
C LEU A 44 12.69 5.81 0.82
N LEU A 45 13.17 5.43 2.00
CA LEU A 45 12.42 4.60 2.95
C LEU A 45 11.17 5.31 3.45
N ASP A 46 11.27 6.59 3.82
CA ASP A 46 10.12 7.39 4.26
C ASP A 46 9.08 7.53 3.14
N LYS A 47 9.51 7.75 1.89
CA LYS A 47 8.60 7.78 0.74
C LYS A 47 7.91 6.45 0.51
N ARG A 48 8.63 5.34 0.66
CA ARG A 48 8.02 3.99 0.55
C ARG A 48 7.04 3.74 1.69
N LEU A 49 7.39 4.10 2.92
CA LEU A 49 6.52 3.96 4.09
C LEU A 49 5.21 4.74 3.89
N HIS A 50 5.32 6.00 3.47
CA HIS A 50 4.15 6.83 3.22
C HIS A 50 3.26 6.26 2.10
N PHE A 51 3.87 5.79 1.01
CA PHE A 51 3.10 5.17 -0.06
C PHE A 51 2.37 3.90 0.41
N LEU A 52 3.03 3.04 1.20
CA LEU A 52 2.40 1.85 1.80
C LEU A 52 1.25 2.22 2.73
N GLU A 53 1.42 3.27 3.54
CA GLU A 53 0.36 3.81 4.41
C GLU A 53 -0.85 4.23 3.59
N GLU A 54 -0.64 4.94 2.47
CA GLU A 54 -1.72 5.33 1.56
C GLU A 54 -2.39 4.11 0.92
N GLN A 55 -1.61 3.15 0.40
CA GLN A 55 -2.14 1.92 -0.17
C GLN A 55 -3.04 1.19 0.84
N LEU A 56 -2.55 1.00 2.06
CA LEU A 56 -3.26 0.30 3.13
C LEU A 56 -4.52 1.06 3.56
N SER A 57 -4.39 2.34 3.90
CA SER A 57 -5.46 3.13 4.53
C SER A 57 -6.56 3.56 3.56
N LYS A 58 -6.22 3.87 2.30
CA LYS A 58 -7.17 4.42 1.33
C LYS A 58 -7.78 3.38 0.42
N PHE A 59 -7.05 2.30 0.11
CA PHE A 59 -7.48 1.31 -0.87
C PHE A 59 -7.68 -0.09 -0.26
N TYR A 60 -6.63 -0.70 0.27
CA TYR A 60 -6.64 -2.13 0.60
C TYR A 60 -7.50 -2.48 1.82
N TRP A 61 -7.34 -1.78 2.96
CA TRP A 61 -8.18 -2.04 4.13
C TRP A 61 -9.66 -1.70 3.89
N PRO A 62 -10.02 -0.54 3.32
CA PRO A 62 -11.40 -0.25 2.99
C PRO A 62 -12.02 -1.30 2.06
N THR A 63 -11.33 -1.66 0.97
CA THR A 63 -11.81 -2.70 0.03
C THR A 63 -12.00 -4.04 0.74
N TYR A 64 -11.02 -4.49 1.53
CA TYR A 64 -11.11 -5.73 2.30
C TYR A 64 -12.33 -5.74 3.23
N LEU A 65 -12.55 -4.66 3.97
CA LEU A 65 -13.66 -4.56 4.90
C LEU A 65 -15.01 -4.60 4.19
N HIS A 66 -15.15 -3.97 3.03
CA HIS A 66 -16.37 -4.07 2.24
C HIS A 66 -16.61 -5.48 1.72
N LEU A 67 -15.59 -6.12 1.14
CA LEU A 67 -15.74 -7.50 0.65
C LEU A 67 -16.03 -8.49 1.79
N GLN A 68 -15.45 -8.30 2.98
CA GLN A 68 -15.75 -9.12 4.15
C GLN A 68 -17.21 -8.94 4.62
N LYS A 69 -17.73 -7.71 4.60
CA LYS A 69 -19.15 -7.44 4.89
C LYS A 69 -20.06 -8.13 3.86
N GLU A 70 -19.70 -8.08 2.59
CA GLU A 70 -20.41 -8.79 1.51
C GLU A 70 -20.50 -10.28 1.77
N ASN A 71 -19.38 -10.94 2.08
CA ASN A 71 -19.36 -12.36 2.40
C ASN A 71 -20.36 -12.71 3.52
N LEU A 72 -20.37 -11.91 4.59
CA LEU A 72 -21.30 -12.09 5.71
C LEU A 72 -22.77 -11.88 5.31
N LEU A 73 -23.05 -10.89 4.45
CA LEU A 73 -24.42 -10.62 3.98
C LEU A 73 -24.91 -11.74 3.06
N TRP A 74 -24.08 -12.21 2.15
CA TRP A 74 -24.40 -13.31 1.24
C TRP A 74 -24.59 -14.64 1.98
N ASP A 75 -23.79 -14.91 3.02
CA ASP A 75 -23.99 -16.09 3.85
C ASP A 75 -25.36 -16.09 4.53
N ARG A 76 -25.88 -14.92 4.92
CA ARG A 76 -27.24 -14.80 5.49
C ARG A 76 -28.36 -14.96 4.47
N LEU A 77 -28.08 -14.72 3.18
CA LEU A 77 -29.07 -14.88 2.10
C LEU A 77 -29.19 -16.33 1.59
N LYS A 78 -28.22 -17.20 1.88
CA LYS A 78 -28.27 -18.62 1.48
C LYS A 78 -29.45 -19.37 2.09
N ASP A 79 -29.99 -18.89 3.21
CA ASP A 79 -31.12 -19.47 3.93
C ASP A 79 -32.49 -18.89 3.49
N ARG A 80 -32.60 -18.36 2.26
CA ARG A 80 -33.85 -17.78 1.74
C ARG A 80 -34.95 -18.83 1.63
N ASP A 81 -36.08 -18.54 2.27
CA ASP A 81 -37.34 -19.27 2.07
C ASP A 81 -37.89 -18.99 0.65
N GLN A 82 -38.47 -20.02 0.03
CA GLN A 82 -39.09 -19.90 -1.30
C GLN A 82 -40.45 -19.20 -1.23
N ASP A 83 -41.08 -19.12 -0.06
CA ASP A 83 -42.35 -18.39 0.10
C ASP A 83 -42.11 -16.86 0.03
N PRO A 84 -42.62 -16.17 -1.02
CA PRO A 84 -42.46 -14.72 -1.18
C PRO A 84 -43.16 -13.90 -0.09
N ASN A 85 -44.13 -14.48 0.63
CA ASN A 85 -44.86 -13.80 1.69
C ASN A 85 -44.29 -14.05 3.08
N SER A 86 -43.30 -14.95 3.21
CA SER A 86 -42.64 -15.23 4.48
C SER A 86 -41.95 -13.97 5.05
N PRO A 87 -41.89 -13.82 6.38
CA PRO A 87 -41.05 -12.81 7.03
C PRO A 87 -39.59 -12.86 6.54
N GLN A 88 -39.09 -14.06 6.23
CA GLN A 88 -37.75 -14.32 5.71
C GLN A 88 -37.56 -13.71 4.32
N SER A 89 -38.54 -13.83 3.43
CA SER A 89 -38.47 -13.23 2.09
C SER A 89 -38.42 -11.70 2.17
N ARG A 90 -39.25 -11.08 3.01
CA ARG A 90 -39.23 -9.63 3.25
C ARG A 90 -37.89 -9.16 3.84
N LEU A 91 -37.39 -9.88 4.84
CA LEU A 91 -36.08 -9.63 5.43
C LEU A 91 -34.97 -9.71 4.38
N SER A 92 -35.04 -10.70 3.48
CA SER A 92 -34.05 -10.88 2.44
C SER A 92 -34.03 -9.73 1.42
N ILE A 93 -35.20 -9.21 1.04
CA ILE A 93 -35.32 -8.04 0.15
C ILE A 93 -34.71 -6.81 0.84
N GLN A 94 -34.93 -6.67 2.15
CA GLN A 94 -34.35 -5.58 2.93
C GLN A 94 -32.82 -5.72 3.06
N ILE A 95 -32.31 -6.93 3.32
CA ILE A 95 -30.87 -7.21 3.38
C ILE A 95 -30.20 -6.92 2.03
N GLU A 96 -30.83 -7.33 0.93
CA GLU A 96 -30.30 -7.12 -0.41
C GLU A 96 -30.26 -5.63 -0.78
N SER A 97 -31.37 -4.92 -0.61
CA SER A 97 -31.48 -3.50 -0.98
C SER A 97 -30.72 -2.56 -0.05
N ALA A 98 -30.80 -2.75 1.27
CA ALA A 98 -30.19 -1.87 2.25
C ALA A 98 -28.77 -2.28 2.67
N GLY A 99 -28.45 -3.57 2.58
CA GLY A 99 -27.14 -4.12 2.95
C GLY A 99 -26.23 -4.29 1.75
N ILE A 100 -26.56 -5.21 0.84
CA ILE A 100 -25.67 -5.62 -0.25
C ILE A 100 -25.44 -4.50 -1.25
N LEU A 101 -26.51 -3.91 -1.82
CA LEU A 101 -26.37 -2.83 -2.80
C LEU A 101 -25.63 -1.62 -2.23
N ARG A 102 -25.91 -1.27 -0.98
CA ARG A 102 -25.21 -0.17 -0.31
C ARG A 102 -23.73 -0.48 -0.14
N ASN A 103 -23.38 -1.67 0.35
CA ASN A 103 -21.99 -2.05 0.56
C ASN A 103 -21.21 -2.13 -0.76
N HIS A 104 -21.84 -2.64 -1.82
CA HIS A 104 -21.30 -2.63 -3.17
C HIS A 104 -20.97 -1.21 -3.65
N ARG A 105 -21.88 -0.24 -3.46
CA ARG A 105 -21.63 1.17 -3.80
C ARG A 105 -20.45 1.75 -3.03
N ASP A 106 -20.38 1.48 -1.73
CA ASP A 106 -19.28 1.96 -0.90
C ASP A 106 -17.94 1.33 -1.37
N ALA A 107 -17.94 0.04 -1.74
CA ALA A 107 -16.77 -0.63 -2.31
C ALA A 107 -16.36 -0.03 -3.67
N LEU A 108 -17.33 0.26 -4.54
CA LEU A 108 -17.10 0.93 -5.82
C LEU A 108 -16.46 2.30 -5.63
N ALA A 109 -16.94 3.11 -4.68
CA ALA A 109 -16.37 4.42 -4.41
C ALA A 109 -14.89 4.33 -4.03
N VAL A 110 -14.51 3.37 -3.18
CA VAL A 110 -13.09 3.12 -2.85
C VAL A 110 -12.29 2.77 -4.11
N ILE A 111 -12.82 1.90 -4.96
CA ILE A 111 -12.15 1.50 -6.20
C ILE A 111 -12.01 2.70 -7.14
N GLU A 112 -13.09 3.43 -7.42
CA GLU A 112 -13.11 4.58 -8.33
C GLU A 112 -12.14 5.69 -7.89
N ASP A 113 -12.12 6.02 -6.60
CA ASP A 113 -11.27 7.09 -6.06
C ASP A 113 -9.79 6.69 -5.97
N HIS A 114 -9.52 5.42 -5.68
CA HIS A 114 -8.19 4.98 -5.23
C HIS A 114 -7.57 3.82 -6.04
N LEU A 115 -8.11 3.44 -7.20
CA LEU A 115 -7.56 2.35 -8.04
C LEU A 115 -6.07 2.53 -8.38
N HIS A 116 -5.61 3.78 -8.51
CA HIS A 116 -4.21 4.10 -8.76
C HIS A 116 -3.26 3.63 -7.65
N LEU A 117 -3.76 3.41 -6.43
CA LEU A 117 -2.99 2.87 -5.31
C LEU A 117 -2.89 1.34 -5.33
N ALA A 118 -3.55 0.63 -6.25
CA ALA A 118 -3.43 -0.83 -6.34
C ALA A 118 -1.98 -1.27 -6.63
N GLY A 119 -1.25 -0.54 -7.48
CA GLY A 119 0.17 -0.81 -7.77
C GLY A 119 0.48 -2.20 -8.36
N ASP A 120 -0.54 -2.98 -8.72
CA ASP A 120 -0.47 -4.34 -9.27
C ASP A 120 -1.57 -4.48 -10.32
N THR A 121 -1.19 -4.81 -11.56
CA THR A 121 -2.13 -4.95 -12.68
C THR A 121 -3.16 -6.04 -12.45
N THR A 122 -2.80 -7.11 -11.74
CA THR A 122 -3.71 -8.21 -11.40
C THR A 122 -4.84 -7.72 -10.50
N ILE A 123 -4.52 -6.87 -9.52
CA ILE A 123 -5.51 -6.27 -8.61
C ILE A 123 -6.39 -5.28 -9.39
N VAL A 124 -5.80 -4.50 -10.30
CA VAL A 124 -6.56 -3.58 -11.16
C VAL A 124 -7.57 -4.34 -12.01
N GLU A 125 -7.15 -5.39 -12.71
CA GLU A 125 -8.03 -6.20 -13.55
C GLU A 125 -9.16 -6.85 -12.75
N ALA A 126 -8.85 -7.42 -11.58
CA ALA A 126 -9.86 -8.02 -10.70
C ALA A 126 -10.85 -6.97 -10.17
N SER A 127 -10.36 -5.77 -9.82
CA SER A 127 -11.21 -4.63 -9.42
C SER A 127 -12.17 -4.23 -10.54
N LEU A 128 -11.69 -4.17 -11.78
CA LEU A 128 -12.53 -3.83 -12.93
C LEU A 128 -13.58 -4.91 -13.24
N ARG A 129 -13.28 -6.20 -13.02
CA ARG A 129 -14.30 -7.27 -13.10
C ARG A 129 -15.38 -7.08 -12.04
N TYR A 130 -14.96 -6.77 -10.81
CA TYR A 130 -15.89 -6.49 -9.71
C TYR A 130 -16.78 -5.29 -10.03
N VAL A 131 -16.20 -4.21 -10.56
CA VAL A 131 -16.96 -3.01 -10.98
C VAL A 131 -18.04 -3.37 -12.00
N ARG A 132 -17.70 -4.13 -13.04
CA ARG A 132 -18.70 -4.53 -14.05
C ARG A 132 -19.82 -5.39 -13.47
N HIS A 133 -19.47 -6.37 -12.64
CA HIS A 133 -20.44 -7.20 -11.94
C HIS A 133 -21.44 -6.36 -11.13
N VAL A 134 -20.93 -5.46 -10.29
CA VAL A 134 -21.76 -4.60 -9.45
C VAL A 134 -22.61 -3.66 -10.30
N LYS A 135 -22.06 -3.04 -11.36
CA LYS A 135 -22.84 -2.15 -12.22
C LYS A 135 -23.99 -2.87 -12.92
N VAL A 136 -23.78 -4.09 -13.39
CA VAL A 136 -24.87 -4.92 -13.92
C VAL A 136 -25.89 -5.24 -12.83
N PHE A 137 -25.44 -5.59 -11.63
CA PHE A 137 -26.33 -5.84 -10.49
C PHE A 137 -27.21 -4.62 -10.17
N GLU A 138 -26.63 -3.42 -10.09
CA GLU A 138 -27.36 -2.16 -9.87
C GLU A 138 -28.41 -1.92 -10.97
N MET A 139 -28.02 -2.02 -12.24
CA MET A 139 -28.93 -1.80 -13.38
C MET A 139 -30.12 -2.77 -13.37
N LEU A 140 -29.89 -4.05 -13.08
CA LEU A 140 -30.97 -5.05 -12.99
C LEU A 140 -31.95 -4.69 -11.88
N ARG A 141 -31.46 -4.30 -10.71
CA ARG A 141 -32.31 -3.94 -9.57
C ARG A 141 -33.07 -2.64 -9.78
N GLU A 142 -32.46 -1.65 -10.42
CA GLU A 142 -33.14 -0.41 -10.82
C GLU A 142 -34.24 -0.64 -11.85
N ALA A 143 -34.06 -1.62 -12.75
CA ALA A 143 -35.08 -2.06 -13.70
C ALA A 143 -36.17 -2.94 -13.08
N GLY A 144 -36.09 -3.26 -11.78
CA GLY A 144 -37.02 -4.17 -11.10
C GLY A 144 -36.84 -5.64 -11.48
N LEU A 145 -35.71 -6.00 -12.11
CA LEU A 145 -35.37 -7.36 -12.48
C LEU A 145 -34.65 -8.07 -11.33
N LYS A 146 -35.02 -9.33 -11.12
CA LYS A 146 -34.42 -10.21 -10.09
C LYS A 146 -33.30 -11.11 -10.63
N ASP A 147 -32.97 -10.98 -11.91
CA ASP A 147 -31.91 -11.74 -12.56
C ASP A 147 -30.54 -11.44 -11.91
N ASP A 148 -29.63 -12.40 -11.99
CA ASP A 148 -28.28 -12.25 -11.47
C ASP A 148 -27.32 -11.78 -12.57
N PRO A 149 -26.28 -10.98 -12.29
CA PRO A 149 -25.35 -10.48 -13.29
C PRO A 149 -24.67 -11.56 -14.13
N VAL A 150 -24.53 -12.77 -13.57
CA VAL A 150 -23.99 -13.93 -14.28
C VAL A 150 -24.83 -14.33 -15.50
N SER A 151 -26.16 -14.16 -15.48
CA SER A 151 -27.01 -14.42 -16.66
C SER A 151 -26.82 -13.38 -17.77
N HIS A 152 -26.13 -12.27 -17.46
CA HIS A 152 -25.80 -11.19 -18.38
C HIS A 152 -24.30 -11.13 -18.71
N GLY A 153 -23.55 -12.20 -18.42
CA GLY A 153 -22.13 -12.32 -18.78
C GLY A 153 -21.15 -11.62 -17.83
N GLU A 154 -21.61 -11.09 -16.70
CA GLU A 154 -20.74 -10.43 -15.70
C GLU A 154 -20.78 -11.19 -14.37
N PRO A 155 -20.14 -12.38 -14.29
CA PRO A 155 -20.08 -13.17 -13.06
C PRO A 155 -19.31 -12.46 -11.94
N TYR A 156 -19.62 -12.78 -10.69
CA TYR A 156 -18.87 -12.29 -9.54
C TYR A 156 -17.41 -12.81 -9.59
N PRO A 157 -16.39 -11.95 -9.42
CA PRO A 157 -15.00 -12.39 -9.44
C PRO A 157 -14.62 -13.06 -8.11
N HIS A 158 -14.84 -14.37 -8.00
CA HIS A 158 -14.58 -15.14 -6.78
C HIS A 158 -13.12 -15.10 -6.30
N ASP A 159 -12.17 -14.77 -7.18
CA ASP A 159 -10.76 -14.61 -6.84
C ASP A 159 -10.44 -13.24 -6.22
N TYR A 160 -11.33 -12.25 -6.33
CA TYR A 160 -11.05 -10.87 -5.94
C TYR A 160 -10.82 -10.72 -4.42
N PHE A 161 -11.69 -11.30 -3.59
CA PHE A 161 -11.54 -11.23 -2.14
C PHE A 161 -10.24 -11.90 -1.65
N PRO A 162 -9.92 -13.16 -2.02
CA PRO A 162 -8.65 -13.78 -1.67
C PRO A 162 -7.43 -12.98 -2.14
N LEU A 163 -7.50 -12.36 -3.33
CA LEU A 163 -6.43 -11.51 -3.85
C LEU A 163 -6.21 -10.27 -2.98
N ILE A 164 -7.29 -9.55 -2.61
CA ILE A 164 -7.23 -8.38 -1.73
C ILE A 164 -6.69 -8.77 -0.35
N GLU A 165 -7.21 -9.84 0.27
CA GLU A 165 -6.76 -10.31 1.58
C GLU A 165 -5.27 -10.65 1.58
N LYS A 166 -4.81 -11.43 0.60
CA LYS A 166 -3.39 -11.77 0.45
C LYS A 166 -2.54 -10.50 0.34
N ARG A 167 -3.01 -9.51 -0.42
CA ARG A 167 -2.25 -8.29 -0.69
C ARG A 167 -2.23 -7.35 0.51
N VAL A 168 -3.34 -7.19 1.24
CA VAL A 168 -3.41 -6.46 2.52
C VAL A 168 -2.36 -7.01 3.49
N ASN A 169 -2.33 -8.33 3.70
CA ASN A 169 -1.39 -8.97 4.62
C ASN A 169 0.08 -8.76 4.19
N ALA A 170 0.36 -8.86 2.89
CA ALA A 170 1.70 -8.65 2.36
C ALA A 170 2.17 -7.19 2.56
N LEU A 171 1.31 -6.22 2.26
CA LEU A 171 1.62 -4.79 2.43
C LEU A 171 1.75 -4.40 3.90
N GLN A 172 0.89 -4.93 4.78
CA GLN A 172 0.99 -4.71 6.22
C GLN A 172 2.32 -5.25 6.76
N THR A 173 2.71 -6.46 6.34
CA THR A 173 4.01 -7.05 6.72
C THR A 173 5.18 -6.18 6.24
N GLU A 174 5.12 -5.66 5.02
CA GLU A 174 6.15 -4.75 4.49
C GLU A 174 6.21 -3.43 5.27
N TYR A 175 5.05 -2.85 5.59
CA TYR A 175 4.92 -1.63 6.37
C TYR A 175 5.52 -1.79 7.77
N ASP A 176 5.16 -2.86 8.48
CA ASP A 176 5.65 -3.15 9.82
C ASP A 176 7.18 -3.35 9.83
N GLN A 177 7.72 -4.05 8.81
CA GLN A 177 9.17 -4.22 8.66
C GLN A 177 9.90 -2.90 8.42
N LEU A 178 9.33 -1.99 7.63
CA LEU A 178 9.93 -0.68 7.39
C LEU A 178 9.92 0.20 8.63
N ILE A 179 8.84 0.17 9.42
CA ILE A 179 8.78 0.86 10.72
C ILE A 179 9.91 0.37 11.63
N LEU A 180 10.11 -0.94 11.74
CA LEU A 180 11.17 -1.49 12.59
C LEU A 180 12.57 -1.07 12.15
N ARG A 181 12.81 -0.96 10.83
CA ARG A 181 14.09 -0.48 10.29
C ARG A 181 14.33 1.02 10.52
N LEU A 182 13.26 1.81 10.57
CA LEU A 182 13.33 3.26 10.78
C LEU A 182 13.39 3.64 12.27
N ARG A 183 12.98 2.74 13.17
CA ARG A 183 13.13 2.97 14.61
C ARG A 183 14.62 3.15 14.92
N PRO A 184 15.05 4.32 15.45
CA PRO A 184 16.43 4.45 15.90
C PRO A 184 16.67 3.36 16.95
N ALA A 185 17.79 2.65 16.88
CA ALA A 185 18.20 1.76 17.96
C ALA A 185 18.14 2.59 19.24
N GLU A 186 17.19 2.25 20.13
CA GLU A 186 17.17 2.80 21.48
C GLU A 186 18.57 2.54 22.03
N ARG A 187 19.31 3.63 22.24
CA ARG A 187 20.66 3.58 22.79
C ARG A 187 20.49 3.21 24.26
N ASP A 188 20.41 1.92 24.53
CA ASP A 188 20.68 1.35 25.86
C ASP A 188 22.18 1.48 26.18
#